data_AF-A0A6J7R8V8-F1
#
_entry.id   AF-A0A6J7R8V8-F1
#
_cell.length_a   1.000
_cell.length_b   1.000
_cell.length_c   1.000
_cell.angle_alpha   90.00
_cell.angle_beta   90.00
_cell.angle_gamma   90.00
#
_symmetry.space_group_name_H-M   'P 1'
#
loop_
_entity.id
_entity.type
_entity.pdbx_description
1 polymer ?
#
loop_
_entity_poly.entity_id
_entity_poly.type
_entity_poly.pdbx_seq_one_letter_code
_entity_poly.pdbx_strand_id
1 'polypeptide(L)'
;MHITLVVNPIATNVSPTRIRIVQELLQVRHEVSVQVTRHRDHATELATEAVAAGTDCVAVLGGDGTLNEVINALAGTDCAVAVLPGGSTNVFARTLGLPDDLRRAARATSDALASGWVHRIGLGAVNGRYFTFHTGVGFDAAVVSRVELHSKLKHRIGHALFLYCGLREFSLFDRAHPQYLLQVSPESSSTGARKSDADSNPTDPVPGFFAIVQNTDPYTFLRHRPFTVAPAATLDRGLTVTSIGDMSVRAFLPPILGALANRKGVRTNRSVRRWEDLEQLSITKAPGSVLQYQVDGDYLGEAESLQFSHHPNIVSIVLPIVPR
;
A
#
# COMPACT_ATOMS: atom_id res chain seq x y z
N MET A 1 5.01 -6.57 27.38
CA MET A 1 3.82 -6.49 26.53
C MET A 1 3.46 -7.89 26.07
N HIS A 2 2.17 -8.17 25.90
CA HIS A 2 1.66 -9.36 25.24
C HIS A 2 1.65 -9.10 23.73
N ILE A 3 2.34 -9.96 22.98
CA ILE A 3 2.45 -9.89 21.53
C ILE A 3 1.81 -11.14 20.93
N THR A 4 0.95 -10.94 19.94
CA THR A 4 0.51 -12.03 19.06
C THR A 4 1.27 -11.94 17.74
N LEU A 5 2.16 -12.90 17.50
CA LEU A 5 2.88 -13.04 16.23
C LEU A 5 2.00 -13.82 15.24
N VAL A 6 1.36 -13.10 14.33
CA VAL A 6 0.61 -13.68 13.20
C VAL A 6 1.57 -13.99 12.07
N VAL A 7 1.57 -15.25 11.64
CA VAL A 7 2.52 -15.80 10.66
C VAL A 7 1.78 -16.30 9.43
N ASN A 8 2.18 -15.83 8.25
CA ASN A 8 1.76 -16.44 6.99
C ASN A 8 2.82 -17.46 6.52
N PRO A 9 2.57 -18.78 6.65
CA PRO A 9 3.58 -19.80 6.35
C PRO A 9 3.88 -19.95 4.85
N ILE A 10 2.99 -19.47 3.97
CA ILE A 10 3.19 -19.54 2.51
C ILE A 10 3.86 -18.28 1.94
N ALA A 11 4.14 -17.28 2.79
CA ALA A 11 4.86 -16.08 2.36
C ALA A 11 6.31 -16.43 1.96
N THR A 12 6.82 -15.74 0.93
CA THR A 12 8.07 -16.10 0.21
C THR A 12 9.28 -16.29 1.12
N ASN A 13 9.38 -15.48 2.17
CA ASN A 13 10.53 -15.38 3.03
C ASN A 13 10.23 -15.89 4.45
N VAL A 14 9.22 -16.75 4.61
CA VAL A 14 8.84 -17.38 5.87
C VAL A 14 9.21 -18.86 5.86
N SER A 15 9.79 -19.33 6.97
CA SER A 15 10.14 -20.73 7.18
C SER A 15 10.12 -21.05 8.68
N PRO A 16 10.03 -22.32 9.10
CA PRO A 16 10.04 -22.69 10.52
C PRO A 16 11.22 -22.10 11.29
N THR A 17 12.41 -22.11 10.69
CA THR A 17 13.62 -21.50 11.27
C THR A 17 13.47 -19.99 11.45
N ARG A 18 12.92 -19.29 10.45
CA ARG A 18 12.73 -17.84 10.50
C ARG A 18 11.66 -17.43 11.52
N ILE A 19 10.57 -18.19 11.61
CA ILE A 19 9.53 -18.00 12.63
C ILE A 19 10.14 -18.11 14.03
N ARG A 20 10.92 -19.17 14.27
CA ARG A 20 11.59 -19.39 15.55
C ARG A 20 12.54 -18.24 15.91
N ILE A 21 13.35 -17.79 14.96
CA ILE A 21 14.27 -16.65 15.17
C ILE A 21 13.51 -15.39 15.59
N VAL A 22 12.41 -15.06 14.90
CA VAL A 22 11.59 -13.89 15.22
C VAL A 22 10.97 -14.03 16.61
N GLN A 23 10.37 -15.20 16.89
CA GLN A 23 9.78 -15.50 18.18
C GLN A 23 10.81 -15.34 19.32
N GLU A 24 11.97 -15.99 19.20
CA GLU A 24 13.05 -15.91 20.20
C GLU A 24 13.50 -14.46 20.45
N LEU A 25 13.66 -13.65 19.39
CA LEU A 25 14.10 -12.25 19.50
C LEU A 25 13.06 -11.33 20.15
N LEU A 26 11.77 -11.58 19.92
CA LEU A 26 10.69 -10.85 20.56
C LEU A 26 10.52 -11.29 22.02
N GLN A 27 10.63 -12.60 22.29
CA GLN A 27 10.47 -13.21 23.62
C GLN A 27 11.54 -12.77 24.64
N VAL A 28 12.66 -12.20 24.20
CA VAL A 28 13.69 -11.67 25.11
C VAL A 28 13.11 -10.62 26.08
N ARG A 29 12.11 -9.84 25.65
CA ARG A 29 11.56 -8.72 26.44
C ARG A 29 10.04 -8.68 26.52
N HIS A 30 9.36 -9.60 25.83
CA HIS A 30 7.91 -9.59 25.67
C HIS A 30 7.35 -10.99 25.81
N GLU A 31 6.08 -11.09 26.19
CA GLU A 31 5.36 -12.36 26.12
C GLU A 31 4.84 -12.53 24.70
N VAL A 32 5.13 -13.66 24.05
CA VAL A 32 4.82 -13.86 22.63
C VAL A 32 4.03 -15.14 22.44
N SER A 33 2.81 -15.00 21.90
CA SER A 33 2.01 -16.08 21.34
C SER A 33 2.19 -16.13 19.82
N VAL A 34 2.24 -17.32 19.23
CA VAL A 34 2.40 -17.48 17.77
C VAL A 34 1.13 -18.07 17.20
N GLN A 35 0.56 -17.39 16.20
CA GLN A 35 -0.63 -17.81 15.47
C GLN A 35 -0.31 -17.92 13.98
N VAL A 36 -0.68 -19.05 13.37
CA VAL A 36 -0.32 -19.35 11.97
C VAL A 36 -1.56 -19.31 11.10
N THR A 37 -1.51 -18.55 10.01
CA THR A 37 -2.64 -18.46 9.08
C THR A 37 -2.86 -19.79 8.34
N ARG A 38 -4.12 -20.09 7.98
CA ARG A 38 -4.51 -21.36 7.36
C ARG A 38 -5.20 -21.19 6.01
N HIS A 39 -5.88 -20.07 5.83
CA HIS A 39 -6.57 -19.69 4.60
C HIS A 39 -6.44 -18.17 4.39
N ARG A 40 -6.91 -17.71 3.23
CA ARG A 40 -7.08 -16.28 2.93
C ARG A 40 -7.98 -15.63 3.98
N ASP A 41 -7.69 -14.38 4.33
CA ASP A 41 -8.46 -13.57 5.29
C ASP A 41 -8.36 -14.04 6.77
N HIS A 42 -7.71 -15.17 7.06
CA HIS A 42 -7.54 -15.70 8.42
C HIS A 42 -6.70 -14.78 9.33
N ALA A 43 -5.81 -13.92 8.78
CA ALA A 43 -5.05 -13.01 9.62
C ALA A 43 -5.96 -11.93 10.26
N THR A 44 -7.06 -11.58 9.59
CA THR A 44 -8.09 -10.68 10.14
C THR A 44 -8.76 -11.31 11.36
N GLU A 45 -9.13 -12.59 11.27
CA GLU A 45 -9.74 -13.37 12.36
C GLU A 45 -8.80 -13.44 13.56
N LEU A 46 -7.55 -13.87 13.33
CA LEU A 46 -6.53 -13.98 14.39
C LEU A 46 -6.21 -12.63 15.05
N ALA A 47 -6.18 -11.54 14.28
CA ALA A 47 -5.96 -10.20 14.84
C ALA A 47 -7.16 -9.72 15.66
N THR A 48 -8.39 -10.01 15.22
CA THR A 48 -9.62 -9.69 15.96
C THR A 48 -9.66 -10.45 17.30
N GLU A 49 -9.32 -11.74 17.28
CA GLU A 49 -9.19 -12.56 18.48
C GLU A 49 -8.11 -12.04 19.44
N ALA A 50 -6.96 -11.61 18.90
CA ALA A 50 -5.88 -11.03 19.69
C ALA A 50 -6.33 -9.73 20.40
N VAL A 51 -7.05 -8.85 19.69
CA VAL A 51 -7.63 -7.64 20.30
C VAL A 51 -8.60 -7.99 21.43
N ALA A 52 -9.50 -8.95 21.19
CA ALA A 52 -10.46 -9.39 22.21
C ALA A 52 -9.77 -10.04 23.43
N ALA A 53 -8.62 -10.68 23.23
CA ALA A 53 -7.80 -11.26 24.28
C ALA A 53 -6.93 -10.23 25.04
N GLY A 54 -6.97 -8.95 24.66
CA GLY A 54 -6.18 -7.89 25.29
C GLY A 54 -4.70 -7.91 24.90
N THR A 55 -4.37 -8.39 23.70
CA THR A 55 -3.01 -8.29 23.15
C THR A 55 -2.62 -6.83 22.96
N ASP A 56 -1.43 -6.44 23.44
CA ASP A 56 -0.94 -5.06 23.30
C ASP A 56 -0.48 -4.77 21.87
N CYS A 57 0.10 -5.76 21.18
CA CYS A 57 0.62 -5.62 19.83
C CYS A 57 0.46 -6.90 19.00
N VAL A 58 -0.06 -6.78 17.77
CA VAL A 58 0.00 -7.85 16.77
C VAL A 58 1.24 -7.65 15.90
N ALA A 59 2.18 -8.59 15.96
CA ALA A 59 3.33 -8.63 15.07
C ALA A 59 3.00 -9.50 13.84
N VAL A 60 3.29 -9.01 12.63
CA VAL A 60 2.97 -9.69 11.37
C VAL A 60 4.24 -10.16 10.70
N LEU A 61 4.43 -11.47 10.60
CA LEU A 61 5.47 -12.10 9.78
C LEU A 61 4.83 -12.65 8.50
N GLY A 62 4.78 -11.81 7.46
CA GLY A 62 4.10 -12.10 6.21
C GLY A 62 4.44 -11.10 5.11
N GLY A 63 3.65 -11.10 4.04
CA GLY A 63 3.74 -10.08 2.99
C GLY A 63 2.77 -8.91 3.23
N ASP A 64 2.74 -7.98 2.28
CA ASP A 64 1.91 -6.78 2.34
C ASP A 64 0.40 -7.10 2.48
N GLY A 65 -0.12 -8.13 1.79
CA GLY A 65 -1.52 -8.55 1.95
C GLY A 65 -1.86 -9.11 3.35
N THR A 66 -0.96 -9.90 3.97
CA THR A 66 -1.16 -10.38 5.35
C THR A 66 -1.15 -9.22 6.34
N LEU A 67 -0.30 -8.22 6.12
CA LEU A 67 -0.33 -6.99 6.90
C LEU A 67 -1.66 -6.25 6.69
N ASN A 68 -2.14 -6.13 5.46
CA ASN A 68 -3.40 -5.45 5.16
C ASN A 68 -4.60 -6.10 5.87
N GLU A 69 -4.67 -7.44 5.90
CA GLU A 69 -5.66 -8.18 6.71
C GLU A 69 -5.62 -7.78 8.19
N VAL A 70 -4.43 -7.79 8.81
CA VAL A 70 -4.27 -7.40 10.22
C VAL A 70 -4.62 -5.93 10.45
N ILE A 71 -4.17 -5.03 9.56
CA ILE A 71 -4.48 -3.59 9.65
C ILE A 71 -5.98 -3.34 9.67
N ASN A 72 -6.74 -4.04 8.81
CA ASN A 72 -8.19 -3.88 8.76
C ASN A 72 -8.88 -4.36 10.05
N ALA A 73 -8.32 -5.34 10.76
CA ALA A 73 -8.82 -5.77 12.07
C ALA A 73 -8.45 -4.79 13.21
N LEU A 74 -7.30 -4.11 13.10
CA LEU A 74 -6.78 -3.26 14.17
C LEU A 74 -7.15 -1.78 14.03
N ALA A 75 -7.60 -1.34 12.85
CA ALA A 75 -8.01 0.04 12.61
C ALA A 75 -9.10 0.47 13.61
N GLY A 76 -8.87 1.58 14.31
CA GLY A 76 -9.77 2.10 15.33
C GLY A 76 -9.59 1.49 16.72
N THR A 77 -8.69 0.51 16.89
CA THR A 77 -8.35 -0.08 18.19
C THR A 77 -7.09 0.58 18.78
N ASP A 78 -6.80 0.27 20.05
CA ASP A 78 -5.55 0.68 20.71
C ASP A 78 -4.42 -0.35 20.56
N CYS A 79 -4.72 -1.53 20.02
CA CYS A 79 -3.74 -2.57 19.77
C CYS A 79 -2.76 -2.12 18.68
N ALA A 80 -1.46 -2.21 18.97
CA ALA A 80 -0.43 -1.81 18.03
C ALA A 80 -0.20 -2.88 16.95
N VAL A 81 0.30 -2.46 15.79
CA VAL A 81 0.77 -3.35 14.74
C VAL A 81 2.29 -3.22 14.58
N ALA A 82 2.98 -4.35 14.51
CA ALA A 82 4.39 -4.43 14.14
C ALA A 82 4.54 -5.23 12.85
N VAL A 83 5.22 -4.70 11.86
CA VAL A 83 5.45 -5.40 10.59
C VAL A 83 6.85 -6.01 10.55
N LEU A 84 6.96 -7.25 10.08
CA LEU A 84 8.24 -7.93 9.86
C LEU A 84 8.30 -8.47 8.42
N PRO A 85 9.46 -8.36 7.73
CA PRO A 85 9.57 -8.73 6.32
C PRO A 85 9.45 -10.26 6.13
N GLY A 86 8.31 -10.73 5.63
CA GLY A 86 8.05 -12.12 5.26
C GLY A 86 7.66 -12.33 3.79
N GLY A 87 7.31 -11.26 3.08
CA GLY A 87 6.96 -11.26 1.66
C GLY A 87 8.14 -11.03 0.72
N SER A 88 7.84 -10.89 -0.58
CA SER A 88 8.83 -10.62 -1.63
C SER A 88 9.20 -9.14 -1.72
N THR A 89 8.22 -8.24 -1.61
CA THR A 89 8.42 -6.79 -1.79
C THR A 89 8.51 -6.06 -0.45
N ASN A 90 7.59 -6.36 0.48
CA ASN A 90 7.48 -5.75 1.81
C ASN A 90 7.46 -4.22 1.72
N VAL A 91 6.60 -3.67 0.85
CA VAL A 91 6.56 -2.24 0.55
C VAL A 91 6.44 -1.44 1.84
N PHE A 92 5.43 -1.77 2.65
CA PHE A 92 5.15 -0.97 3.83
C PHE A 92 6.26 -1.08 4.88
N ALA A 93 6.77 -2.29 5.16
CA ALA A 93 7.88 -2.49 6.10
C ALA A 93 9.11 -1.63 5.70
N ARG A 94 9.42 -1.60 4.41
CA ARG A 94 10.55 -0.82 3.88
C ARG A 94 10.28 0.67 3.87
N THR A 95 9.03 1.09 3.64
CA THR A 95 8.60 2.50 3.80
C THR A 95 8.83 2.99 5.22
N LEU A 96 8.59 2.15 6.24
CA LEU A 96 8.88 2.46 7.64
C LEU A 96 10.39 2.45 7.98
N GLY A 97 11.24 2.09 7.02
CA GLY A 97 12.69 2.02 7.21
C GLY A 97 13.19 0.73 7.85
N LEU A 98 12.38 -0.34 7.92
CA LEU A 98 12.86 -1.62 8.43
C LEU A 98 13.97 -2.21 7.53
N PRO A 99 15.01 -2.81 8.13
CA PRO A 99 15.99 -3.58 7.38
C PRO A 99 15.35 -4.75 6.64
N ASP A 100 15.84 -5.05 5.43
CA ASP A 100 15.42 -6.26 4.68
C ASP A 100 15.85 -7.56 5.39
N ASP A 101 16.90 -7.50 6.22
CA ASP A 101 17.32 -8.63 7.05
C ASP A 101 16.37 -8.85 8.23
N LEU A 102 15.74 -10.03 8.26
CA LEU A 102 14.70 -10.37 9.23
C LEU A 102 15.20 -10.31 10.68
N ARG A 103 16.45 -10.70 10.96
CA ARG A 103 17.01 -10.66 12.32
C ARG A 103 17.16 -9.23 12.81
N ARG A 104 17.68 -8.35 11.96
CA ARG A 104 17.81 -6.91 12.24
C ARG A 104 16.43 -6.26 12.41
N ALA A 105 15.47 -6.58 11.53
CA ALA A 105 14.09 -6.10 11.63
C ALA A 105 13.42 -6.52 12.95
N ALA A 106 13.51 -7.80 13.32
CA ALA A 106 12.94 -8.32 14.57
C ALA A 106 13.58 -7.70 15.81
N ARG A 107 14.91 -7.50 15.80
CA ARG A 107 15.62 -6.81 16.89
C ARG A 107 15.18 -5.36 17.02
N ALA A 108 15.18 -4.60 15.92
CA ALA A 108 14.74 -3.20 15.92
C ALA A 108 13.28 -3.04 16.37
N THR A 109 12.41 -3.97 15.97
CA THR A 109 11.01 -4.03 16.40
C THR A 109 10.90 -4.33 17.91
N SER A 110 11.66 -5.32 18.40
CA SER A 110 11.74 -5.65 19.83
C SER A 110 12.23 -4.46 20.66
N ASP A 111 13.24 -3.73 20.18
CA ASP A 111 13.81 -2.54 20.83
C ASP A 111 12.80 -1.39 20.85
N ALA A 112 12.09 -1.16 19.74
CA ALA A 112 11.03 -0.16 19.63
C ALA A 112 9.89 -0.42 20.61
N LEU A 113 9.39 -1.66 20.65
CA LEU A 113 8.33 -2.07 21.59
C LEU A 113 8.76 -1.91 23.05
N ALA A 114 9.98 -2.33 23.39
CA ALA A 114 10.50 -2.18 24.76
C ALA A 114 10.65 -0.71 25.18
N SER A 115 10.84 0.19 24.21
CA SER A 115 10.95 1.64 24.45
C SER A 115 9.62 2.38 24.34
N GLY A 116 8.50 1.68 24.10
CA GLY A 116 7.19 2.29 23.87
C GLY A 116 7.11 3.13 22.60
N TRP A 117 7.97 2.86 21.60
CA TRP A 117 8.08 3.65 20.36
C TRP A 117 6.98 3.30 19.36
N VAL A 118 5.73 3.61 19.74
CA VAL A 118 4.50 3.36 18.99
C VAL A 118 3.89 4.69 18.57
N HIS A 119 3.50 4.81 17.30
CA HIS A 119 2.97 6.05 16.72
C HIS A 119 1.59 5.80 16.14
N ARG A 120 0.66 6.74 16.30
CA ARG A 120 -0.59 6.69 15.55
C ARG A 120 -0.35 7.25 14.14
N ILE A 121 -0.84 6.55 13.13
CA ILE A 121 -0.70 6.93 11.72
C ILE A 121 -2.06 6.98 11.02
N GLY A 122 -2.12 7.73 9.91
CA GLY A 122 -3.27 7.74 9.03
C GLY A 122 -3.31 6.54 8.08
N LEU A 123 -4.52 6.11 7.74
CA LEU A 123 -4.78 5.13 6.67
C LEU A 123 -5.73 5.72 5.63
N GLY A 124 -5.55 5.27 4.39
CA GLY A 124 -6.58 5.42 3.37
C GLY A 124 -7.61 4.32 3.50
N ALA A 125 -8.85 4.61 3.13
CA ALA A 125 -9.90 3.62 2.95
C ALA A 125 -10.50 3.74 1.55
N VAL A 126 -10.85 2.61 0.93
CA VAL A 126 -11.63 2.55 -0.31
C VAL A 126 -12.81 1.61 -0.10
N ASN A 127 -14.03 2.09 -0.31
CA ASN A 127 -15.27 1.33 -0.09
C ASN A 127 -15.29 0.60 1.27
N GLY A 128 -14.76 1.24 2.33
CA GLY A 128 -14.69 0.69 3.69
C GLY A 128 -13.50 -0.23 3.98
N ARG A 129 -12.67 -0.60 3.00
CA ARG A 129 -11.42 -1.36 3.21
C ARG A 129 -10.24 -0.42 3.36
N TYR A 130 -9.46 -0.56 4.43
CA TYR A 130 -8.26 0.22 4.67
C TYR A 130 -7.07 -0.27 3.83
N PHE A 131 -6.21 0.67 3.45
CA PHE A 131 -4.96 0.44 2.73
C PHE A 131 -3.81 1.27 3.33
N THR A 132 -2.63 0.69 3.29
CA THR A 132 -1.44 1.18 3.99
C THR A 132 -0.56 2.04 3.10
N PHE A 133 -0.47 1.73 1.79
CA PHE A 133 0.39 2.47 0.87
C PHE A 133 -0.31 2.95 -0.39
N HIS A 134 -1.02 2.11 -1.15
CA HIS A 134 -1.76 2.63 -2.31
C HIS A 134 -2.91 1.74 -2.79
N THR A 135 -3.83 2.37 -3.52
CA THR A 135 -4.82 1.72 -4.39
C THR A 135 -4.53 2.11 -5.84
N GLY A 136 -4.54 1.12 -6.73
CA GLY A 136 -4.39 1.32 -8.17
C GLY A 136 -5.72 1.13 -8.88
N VAL A 137 -6.02 1.99 -9.86
CA VAL A 137 -7.30 2.00 -10.57
C VAL A 137 -7.08 2.04 -12.08
N GLY A 138 -7.88 1.25 -12.81
CA GLY A 138 -7.82 1.11 -14.26
C GLY A 138 -6.60 0.31 -14.71
N PHE A 139 -5.73 0.91 -15.53
CA PHE A 139 -4.55 0.22 -16.07
C PHE A 139 -3.68 -0.46 -15.00
N ASP A 140 -3.58 0.10 -13.79
CA ASP A 140 -2.77 -0.47 -12.70
C ASP A 140 -3.31 -1.83 -12.27
N ALA A 141 -4.61 -1.87 -12.02
CA ALA A 141 -5.32 -3.05 -11.58
C ALA A 141 -5.33 -4.13 -12.65
N ALA A 142 -5.43 -3.75 -13.92
CA ALA A 142 -5.30 -4.69 -15.05
C ALA A 142 -3.91 -5.36 -15.05
N VAL A 143 -2.84 -4.60 -14.81
CA VAL A 143 -1.47 -5.15 -14.68
C VAL A 143 -1.37 -6.10 -13.49
N VAL A 144 -1.89 -5.72 -12.33
CA VAL A 144 -1.87 -6.55 -11.11
C VAL A 144 -2.66 -7.85 -11.33
N SER A 145 -3.86 -7.77 -11.89
CA SER A 145 -4.68 -8.93 -12.27
C SER A 145 -3.91 -9.89 -13.17
N ARG A 146 -3.21 -9.38 -14.19
CA ARG A 146 -2.38 -10.23 -15.06
C ARG A 146 -1.21 -10.87 -14.32
N VAL A 147 -0.60 -10.18 -13.37
CA VAL A 147 0.48 -10.75 -12.55
C VAL A 147 -0.06 -11.89 -11.67
N GLU A 148 -1.24 -11.74 -11.08
CA GLU A 148 -1.89 -12.77 -10.27
C GLU A 148 -2.22 -14.04 -11.07
N LEU A 149 -2.67 -13.90 -12.32
CA LEU A 149 -2.87 -15.04 -13.24
C LEU A 149 -1.59 -15.85 -13.46
N HIS A 150 -0.42 -15.24 -13.26
CA HIS A 150 0.89 -15.88 -13.38
C HIS A 150 1.57 -16.07 -12.01
N SER A 151 0.80 -16.14 -10.91
CA SER A 151 1.30 -16.22 -9.52
C SER A 151 2.34 -17.33 -9.29
N LYS A 152 2.23 -18.48 -9.99
CA LYS A 152 3.22 -19.57 -9.94
C LYS A 152 4.62 -19.14 -10.45
N LEU A 153 4.68 -18.18 -11.38
CA LEU A 153 5.93 -17.60 -11.89
C LEU A 153 6.40 -16.36 -11.09
N LYS A 154 5.53 -15.77 -10.25
CA LYS A 154 5.86 -14.63 -9.37
C LYS A 154 7.08 -14.93 -8.52
N HIS A 155 7.21 -16.17 -8.03
CA HIS A 155 8.34 -16.61 -7.20
C HIS A 155 9.69 -16.73 -7.94
N ARG A 156 9.69 -16.85 -9.28
CA ARG A 156 10.93 -17.04 -10.07
C ARG A 156 11.34 -15.84 -10.91
N ILE A 157 10.38 -15.06 -11.40
CA ILE A 157 10.63 -14.00 -12.39
C ILE A 157 10.63 -12.60 -11.76
N GLY A 158 10.06 -12.43 -10.56
CA GLY A 158 10.11 -11.18 -9.80
C GLY A 158 9.63 -9.96 -10.62
N HIS A 159 10.37 -8.85 -10.55
CA HIS A 159 10.03 -7.60 -11.25
C HIS A 159 9.97 -7.70 -12.79
N ALA A 160 10.63 -8.69 -13.41
CA ALA A 160 10.54 -8.89 -14.85
C ALA A 160 9.14 -9.36 -15.28
N LEU A 161 8.39 -10.02 -14.39
CA LEU A 161 6.99 -10.39 -14.63
C LEU A 161 6.11 -9.15 -14.64
N PHE A 162 6.29 -8.23 -13.68
CA PHE A 162 5.58 -6.95 -13.66
C PHE A 162 5.86 -6.14 -14.92
N LEU A 163 7.12 -6.08 -15.40
CA LEU A 163 7.45 -5.37 -16.64
C LEU A 163 6.80 -6.03 -17.86
N TYR A 164 6.86 -7.36 -17.97
CA TYR A 164 6.21 -8.10 -19.05
C TYR A 164 4.69 -7.91 -19.05
N CYS A 165 4.04 -8.07 -17.90
CA CYS A 165 2.61 -7.86 -17.73
C CYS A 165 2.22 -6.42 -18.05
N GLY A 166 3.01 -5.44 -17.59
CA GLY A 166 2.84 -4.02 -17.89
C GLY A 166 2.89 -3.73 -19.39
N LEU A 167 3.92 -4.20 -20.09
CA LEU A 167 4.06 -4.02 -21.54
C LEU A 167 2.94 -4.70 -22.33
N ARG A 168 2.54 -5.90 -21.90
CA ARG A 168 1.47 -6.66 -22.55
C ARG A 168 0.11 -6.04 -22.32
N GLU A 169 -0.18 -5.55 -21.11
CA GLU A 169 -1.42 -4.81 -20.89
C GLU A 169 -1.39 -3.50 -21.67
N PHE A 170 -0.26 -2.81 -21.75
CA PHE A 170 -0.18 -1.55 -22.49
C PHE A 170 -0.57 -1.71 -23.97
N SER A 171 -0.31 -2.87 -24.58
CA SER A 171 -0.72 -3.15 -25.96
C SER A 171 -2.19 -3.58 -26.11
N LEU A 172 -2.80 -4.16 -25.08
CA LEU A 172 -4.18 -4.66 -25.09
C LEU A 172 -5.20 -3.67 -24.55
N PHE A 173 -4.76 -2.73 -23.72
CA PHE A 173 -5.61 -1.79 -23.01
C PHE A 173 -6.28 -0.79 -23.95
N ASP A 174 -7.56 -0.47 -23.70
CA ASP A 174 -8.25 0.59 -24.42
C ASP A 174 -7.67 1.94 -24.02
N ARG A 175 -6.99 2.58 -24.98
CA ARG A 175 -6.34 3.88 -24.83
C ARG A 175 -7.11 5.00 -25.53
N ALA A 176 -8.23 4.67 -26.18
CA ALA A 176 -9.10 5.62 -26.86
C ALA A 176 -10.19 6.17 -25.94
N HIS A 177 -10.72 5.34 -25.03
CA HIS A 177 -11.80 5.72 -24.12
C HIS A 177 -11.34 5.69 -22.65
N PRO A 178 -11.57 6.77 -21.88
CA PRO A 178 -11.22 6.80 -20.47
C PRO A 178 -11.97 5.71 -19.70
N GLN A 179 -11.33 5.14 -18.69
CA GLN A 179 -11.92 4.08 -17.88
C GLN A 179 -12.74 4.60 -16.72
N TYR A 180 -12.41 5.79 -16.23
CA TYR A 180 -13.06 6.33 -15.05
C TYR A 180 -13.20 7.84 -15.12
N LEU A 181 -14.04 8.35 -14.24
CA LEU A 181 -14.24 9.76 -13.93
C LEU A 181 -13.84 9.99 -12.47
N LEU A 182 -12.80 10.80 -12.26
CA LEU A 182 -12.26 11.17 -10.95
C LEU A 182 -12.90 12.47 -10.48
N GLN A 183 -13.41 12.48 -9.25
CA GLN A 183 -13.94 13.67 -8.61
C GLN A 183 -13.29 13.85 -7.24
N VAL A 184 -12.81 15.04 -6.95
CA VAL A 184 -12.18 15.41 -5.68
C VAL A 184 -13.11 16.33 -4.91
N SER A 185 -13.33 16.07 -3.62
CA SER A 185 -14.24 16.87 -2.81
C SER A 185 -13.65 18.27 -2.54
N PRO A 186 -14.44 19.36 -2.71
CA PRO A 186 -13.93 20.72 -2.53
C PRO A 186 -13.62 21.10 -1.07
N GLU A 187 -14.16 20.39 -0.08
CA GLU A 187 -13.98 20.68 1.35
C GLU A 187 -12.69 20.09 1.96
N SER A 188 -11.93 19.30 1.21
CA SER A 188 -10.74 18.56 1.67
C SER A 188 -9.50 19.41 1.96
N SER A 189 -9.63 20.68 2.36
CA SER A 189 -8.50 21.60 2.54
C SER A 189 -8.54 22.33 3.90
N SER A 190 -8.29 21.60 4.98
CA SER A 190 -7.98 22.19 6.30
C SER A 190 -6.57 22.81 6.35
N THR A 191 -5.65 22.35 5.49
CA THR A 191 -4.31 22.94 5.28
C THR A 191 -3.99 23.07 3.79
N GLY A 192 -4.73 23.94 3.09
CA GLY A 192 -4.38 24.48 1.77
C GLY A 192 -3.67 23.50 0.82
N ALA A 193 -4.45 22.68 0.11
CA ALA A 193 -3.95 21.78 -0.93
C ALA A 193 -2.94 22.53 -1.84
N ARG A 194 -1.67 22.15 -1.79
CA ARG A 194 -0.63 22.72 -2.66
C ARG A 194 -0.86 22.16 -4.07
N LYS A 195 -1.66 22.91 -4.83
CA LYS A 195 -1.84 22.75 -6.28
C LYS A 195 -0.49 22.93 -6.98
N SER A 196 -0.01 21.89 -7.66
CA SER A 196 0.99 22.08 -8.74
C SER A 196 0.25 22.16 -10.08
N ASP A 197 -0.12 23.39 -10.44
CA ASP A 197 -0.47 23.93 -11.76
C ASP A 197 -1.43 23.19 -12.73
N ALA A 198 -2.34 24.02 -13.27
CA ALA A 198 -3.28 23.88 -14.38
C ALA A 198 -4.64 23.23 -14.08
N ASP A 199 -5.64 24.12 -14.04
CA ASP A 199 -7.09 23.96 -13.91
C ASP A 199 -7.68 23.79 -12.51
N SER A 200 -8.80 24.49 -12.33
CA SER A 200 -9.62 24.64 -11.13
C SER A 200 -9.86 23.33 -10.40
N ASN A 201 -10.22 23.43 -9.12
CA ASN A 201 -10.82 22.28 -8.42
C ASN A 201 -11.95 21.79 -9.33
N PRO A 202 -11.89 20.60 -9.94
CA PRO A 202 -12.88 20.24 -10.92
C PRO A 202 -14.17 20.02 -10.14
N THR A 203 -15.09 20.99 -10.21
CA THR A 203 -16.49 20.72 -9.88
C THR A 203 -17.00 19.58 -10.76
N ASP A 204 -16.42 19.45 -11.96
CA ASP A 204 -16.73 18.44 -12.95
C ASP A 204 -15.78 17.22 -12.87
N PRO A 205 -16.30 15.98 -13.02
CA PRO A 205 -15.47 14.79 -13.02
C PRO A 205 -14.40 14.78 -14.13
N VAL A 206 -13.17 14.40 -13.77
CA VAL A 206 -12.01 14.34 -14.67
C VAL A 206 -11.85 12.93 -15.25
N PRO A 207 -11.87 12.75 -16.58
CA PRO A 207 -11.64 11.44 -17.19
C PRO A 207 -10.19 10.98 -17.03
N GLY A 208 -10.01 9.68 -16.82
CA GLY A 208 -8.68 9.07 -16.71
C GLY A 208 -8.63 7.59 -17.07
N PHE A 209 -7.41 7.09 -17.25
CA PHE A 209 -7.11 5.71 -17.65
C PHE A 209 -6.37 4.93 -16.57
N PHE A 210 -5.54 5.63 -15.79
CA PHE A 210 -4.69 5.07 -14.77
C PHE A 210 -4.65 6.02 -13.58
N ALA A 211 -5.08 5.57 -12.41
CA ALA A 211 -4.97 6.36 -11.18
C ALA A 211 -4.23 5.55 -10.12
N ILE A 212 -3.39 6.24 -9.36
CA ILE A 212 -2.78 5.74 -8.14
C ILE A 212 -3.22 6.66 -7.02
N VAL A 213 -3.95 6.12 -6.05
CA VAL A 213 -4.32 6.80 -4.80
C VAL A 213 -3.37 6.31 -3.71
N GLN A 214 -2.48 7.17 -3.23
CA GLN A 214 -1.44 6.86 -2.27
C GLN A 214 -1.81 7.36 -0.86
N ASN A 215 -1.64 6.49 0.12
CA ASN A 215 -1.51 6.87 1.54
C ASN A 215 -0.04 7.18 1.86
N THR A 216 0.91 6.47 1.24
CA THR A 216 2.35 6.69 1.42
C THR A 216 3.16 6.54 0.12
N ASP A 217 4.31 7.20 0.07
CA ASP A 217 5.39 6.96 -0.89
C ASP A 217 6.48 6.08 -0.25
N PRO A 218 7.15 5.18 -1.01
CA PRO A 218 7.04 4.95 -2.45
C PRO A 218 5.83 4.10 -2.89
N TYR A 219 5.46 4.21 -4.17
CA TYR A 219 4.46 3.33 -4.79
C TYR A 219 4.89 1.86 -4.71
N THR A 220 6.16 1.58 -5.01
CA THR A 220 6.75 0.25 -4.85
C THR A 220 8.27 0.34 -4.78
N PHE A 221 8.95 -0.79 -4.68
CA PHE A 221 10.40 -0.87 -4.75
C PHE A 221 10.85 -1.72 -5.93
N LEU A 222 11.87 -1.25 -6.66
CA LEU A 222 12.57 -2.01 -7.68
C LEU A 222 13.91 -2.47 -7.09
N ARG A 223 13.97 -3.73 -6.67
CA ARG A 223 15.06 -4.23 -5.80
C ARG A 223 15.20 -3.34 -4.56
N HIS A 224 16.35 -2.70 -4.36
CA HIS A 224 16.62 -1.80 -3.23
C HIS A 224 16.21 -0.33 -3.50
N ARG A 225 15.77 0.01 -4.72
CA ARG A 225 15.47 1.41 -5.10
C ARG A 225 13.97 1.69 -4.94
N PRO A 226 13.57 2.73 -4.19
CA PRO A 226 12.18 3.16 -4.17
C PRO A 226 11.76 3.69 -5.55
N PHE A 227 10.57 3.32 -6.00
CA PHE A 227 9.90 3.92 -7.15
C PHE A 227 8.87 4.91 -6.63
N THR A 228 9.31 6.17 -6.54
CA THR A 228 8.51 7.28 -6.03
C THR A 228 7.58 7.78 -7.13
N VAL A 229 6.29 7.88 -6.80
CA VAL A 229 5.29 8.46 -7.71
C VAL A 229 4.93 9.86 -7.24
N ALA A 230 4.51 10.00 -5.98
CA ALA A 230 4.17 11.27 -5.36
C ALA A 230 4.90 11.41 -4.00
N PRO A 231 6.06 12.11 -3.95
CA PRO A 231 6.84 12.27 -2.73
C PRO A 231 6.09 12.95 -1.57
N ALA A 232 5.00 13.66 -1.88
CA ALA A 232 4.16 14.34 -0.91
C ALA A 232 3.24 13.40 -0.12
N ALA A 233 3.08 12.15 -0.55
CA ALA A 233 2.28 11.14 0.15
C ALA A 233 3.08 10.62 1.35
N THR A 234 2.74 11.08 2.54
CA THR A 234 3.38 10.72 3.80
C THR A 234 2.33 10.32 4.84
N LEU A 235 2.72 9.54 5.86
CA LEU A 235 1.82 8.98 6.87
C LEU A 235 1.06 10.02 7.72
N ASP A 236 1.52 11.26 7.69
CA ASP A 236 1.02 12.42 8.42
C ASP A 236 0.13 13.35 7.59
N ARG A 237 -0.05 13.06 6.28
CA ARG A 237 -0.84 13.88 5.35
C ARG A 237 -2.03 13.10 4.81
N GLY A 238 -2.99 13.82 4.22
CA GLY A 238 -4.10 13.22 3.49
C GLY A 238 -3.64 12.45 2.25
N LEU A 239 -4.61 11.82 1.59
CA LEU A 239 -4.36 11.01 0.39
C LEU A 239 -3.80 11.84 -0.75
N THR A 240 -2.98 11.21 -1.59
CA THR A 240 -2.49 11.80 -2.83
C THR A 240 -2.95 10.97 -4.01
N VAL A 241 -3.66 11.57 -4.96
CA VAL A 241 -4.05 10.89 -6.20
C VAL A 241 -3.25 11.43 -7.38
N THR A 242 -2.59 10.53 -8.11
CA THR A 242 -1.97 10.83 -9.41
C THR A 242 -2.77 10.12 -10.49
N SER A 243 -3.37 10.89 -11.41
CA SER A 243 -4.20 10.41 -12.51
C SER A 243 -3.52 10.69 -13.85
N ILE A 244 -3.51 9.70 -14.73
CA ILE A 244 -3.05 9.82 -16.11
C ILE A 244 -4.27 9.84 -17.04
N GLY A 245 -4.41 10.95 -17.75
CA GLY A 245 -5.49 11.21 -18.71
C GLY A 245 -5.13 10.92 -20.18
N ASP A 246 -3.87 10.56 -20.47
CA ASP A 246 -3.41 10.21 -21.83
C ASP A 246 -2.44 9.03 -21.78
N MET A 247 -2.83 7.93 -22.42
CA MET A 247 -2.06 6.68 -22.53
C MET A 247 -1.20 6.59 -23.80
N SER A 248 -1.01 7.69 -24.54
CA SER A 248 -0.05 7.75 -25.63
C SER A 248 1.36 7.52 -25.10
N VAL A 249 2.19 6.75 -25.83
CA VAL A 249 3.56 6.41 -25.40
C VAL A 249 4.39 7.67 -25.09
N ARG A 250 4.16 8.75 -25.85
CA ARG A 250 4.85 10.04 -25.69
C ARG A 250 4.47 10.76 -24.41
N ALA A 251 3.22 10.61 -23.94
CA ALA A 251 2.76 11.20 -22.69
C ALA A 251 3.08 10.33 -21.47
N PHE A 252 2.96 9.01 -21.61
CA PHE A 252 3.10 8.04 -20.52
C PHE A 252 4.55 7.72 -20.16
N LEU A 253 5.43 7.55 -21.15
CA LEU A 253 6.77 6.99 -20.93
C LEU A 253 7.76 7.99 -20.29
N PRO A 254 7.85 9.27 -20.72
CA PRO A 254 8.82 10.20 -20.15
C PRO A 254 8.66 10.46 -18.64
N PRO A 255 7.44 10.63 -18.08
CA PRO A 255 7.26 10.77 -16.64
C PRO A 255 7.72 9.54 -15.84
N ILE A 256 7.47 8.33 -16.35
CA ILE A 256 7.90 7.06 -15.72
C ILE A 256 9.42 6.93 -15.75
N LEU A 257 10.06 7.16 -16.90
CA LEU A 257 11.52 7.13 -17.02
C LEU A 257 12.17 8.20 -16.14
N GLY A 258 11.56 9.39 -16.04
CA GLY A 258 11.99 10.45 -15.15
C GLY A 258 11.96 10.05 -13.68
N ALA A 259 10.89 9.37 -13.24
CA ALA A 259 10.76 8.85 -11.87
C ALA A 259 11.76 7.72 -11.55
N LEU A 260 12.12 6.90 -12.55
CA LEU A 260 13.18 5.88 -12.40
C LEU A 260 14.57 6.50 -12.27
N ALA A 261 14.83 7.56 -13.03
CA ALA A 261 16.12 8.25 -13.03
C ALA A 261 16.33 9.11 -11.77
N ASN A 262 15.29 9.83 -11.33
CA ASN A 262 15.35 10.81 -10.25
C ASN A 262 14.36 10.48 -9.13
N ARG A 263 14.78 10.56 -7.87
CA ARG A 263 13.93 10.37 -6.67
C ARG A 263 12.88 11.47 -6.44
N LYS A 264 12.61 12.31 -7.44
CA LYS A 264 11.71 13.47 -7.34
C LYS A 264 10.25 13.15 -7.69
N GLY A 265 9.95 11.88 -7.95
CA GLY A 265 8.62 11.43 -8.33
C GLY A 265 8.29 11.69 -9.80
N VAL A 266 7.07 11.34 -10.18
CA VAL A 266 6.53 11.57 -11.52
C VAL A 266 6.24 13.07 -11.67
N ARG A 267 6.73 13.70 -12.75
CA ARG A 267 6.45 15.12 -13.01
C ARG A 267 5.01 15.29 -13.50
N THR A 268 4.32 16.29 -12.97
CA THR A 268 2.98 16.68 -13.40
C THR A 268 3.02 17.42 -14.73
N ASN A 269 2.00 17.22 -15.57
CA ASN A 269 1.74 17.92 -16.82
C ASN A 269 0.26 17.78 -17.20
N ARG A 270 -0.18 18.25 -18.38
CA ARG A 270 -1.58 18.14 -18.80
C ARG A 270 -2.13 16.70 -18.84
N SER A 271 -1.26 15.73 -19.12
CA SER A 271 -1.55 14.31 -19.20
C SER A 271 -1.43 13.58 -17.87
N VAL A 272 -0.64 14.11 -16.91
CA VAL A 272 -0.41 13.54 -15.58
C VAL A 272 -0.76 14.59 -14.52
N ARG A 273 -1.95 14.45 -13.94
CA ARG A 273 -2.49 15.37 -12.94
C ARG A 273 -2.32 14.80 -11.55
N ARG A 274 -2.08 15.64 -10.56
CA ARG A 274 -1.94 15.24 -9.17
C ARG A 274 -2.70 16.17 -8.24
N TRP A 275 -3.35 15.57 -7.26
CA TRP A 275 -3.96 16.25 -6.13
C TRP A 275 -3.41 15.61 -4.86
N GLU A 276 -3.01 16.44 -3.90
CA GLU A 276 -2.31 16.05 -2.68
C GLU A 276 -3.12 16.50 -1.47
N ASP A 277 -2.93 15.80 -0.34
CA ASP A 277 -3.53 16.16 0.96
C ASP A 277 -5.05 16.07 0.97
N LEU A 278 -5.61 15.04 0.34
CA LEU A 278 -7.04 14.83 0.19
C LEU A 278 -7.62 14.04 1.36
N GLU A 279 -8.69 14.56 1.95
CA GLU A 279 -9.51 13.82 2.89
C GLU A 279 -10.45 12.84 2.18
N GLN A 280 -10.97 13.20 1.01
CA GLN A 280 -11.90 12.37 0.24
C GLN A 280 -11.72 12.56 -1.27
N LEU A 281 -11.94 11.49 -2.03
CA LEU A 281 -12.15 11.54 -3.48
C LEU A 281 -13.04 10.36 -3.91
N SER A 282 -13.63 10.46 -5.08
CA SER A 282 -14.40 9.38 -5.68
C SER A 282 -13.93 9.10 -7.10
N ILE A 283 -13.94 7.83 -7.50
CA ILE A 283 -13.67 7.40 -8.86
C ILE A 283 -14.86 6.57 -9.32
N THR A 284 -15.57 7.03 -10.35
CA THR A 284 -16.73 6.35 -10.92
C THR A 284 -16.39 5.79 -12.29
N LYS A 285 -17.00 4.66 -12.65
CA LYS A 285 -16.83 4.02 -13.95
C LYS A 285 -17.28 4.96 -15.07
N ALA A 286 -16.48 5.08 -16.13
CA ALA A 286 -16.87 5.81 -17.33
C ALA A 286 -17.90 5.01 -18.15
N PRO A 287 -18.77 5.67 -18.94
CA PRO A 287 -19.74 4.97 -19.78
C PRO A 287 -19.06 3.96 -20.73
N GLY A 288 -19.52 2.71 -20.71
CA GLY A 288 -19.01 1.64 -21.58
C GLY A 288 -17.62 1.09 -21.20
N SER A 289 -17.04 1.50 -20.08
CA SER A 289 -15.76 0.99 -19.60
C SER A 289 -15.93 -0.10 -18.54
N VAL A 290 -14.80 -0.65 -18.06
CA VAL A 290 -14.73 -1.49 -16.88
C VAL A 290 -13.82 -0.80 -15.88
N LEU A 291 -14.30 -0.61 -14.65
CA LEU A 291 -13.53 0.00 -13.57
C LEU A 291 -12.98 -1.11 -12.68
N GLN A 292 -11.70 -1.39 -12.86
CA GLN A 292 -10.94 -2.36 -12.07
C GLN A 292 -10.07 -1.66 -11.04
N TYR A 293 -9.85 -2.31 -9.90
CA TYR A 293 -9.00 -1.77 -8.84
C TYR A 293 -8.23 -2.86 -8.07
N GLN A 294 -7.12 -2.44 -7.49
CA GLN A 294 -6.28 -3.23 -6.60
C GLN A 294 -5.96 -2.42 -5.35
N VAL A 295 -5.84 -3.09 -4.21
CA VAL A 295 -5.56 -2.47 -2.91
C VAL A 295 -4.31 -3.11 -2.32
N ASP A 296 -3.29 -2.31 -2.00
CA ASP A 296 -2.01 -2.76 -1.45
C ASP A 296 -1.39 -3.95 -2.22
N GLY A 297 -1.58 -4.00 -3.54
CA GLY A 297 -1.06 -5.03 -4.43
C GLY A 297 -1.95 -6.26 -4.64
N ASP A 298 -3.13 -6.30 -4.02
CA ASP A 298 -4.12 -7.36 -4.19
C ASP A 298 -5.26 -6.90 -5.11
N TYR A 299 -5.54 -7.65 -6.19
CA TYR A 299 -6.62 -7.34 -7.12
C TYR A 299 -7.99 -7.66 -6.50
N LEU A 300 -8.91 -6.69 -6.52
CA LEU A 300 -10.24 -6.82 -5.91
C LEU A 300 -11.40 -6.85 -6.92
N GLY A 301 -11.10 -6.90 -8.21
CA GLY A 301 -12.11 -7.04 -9.25
C GLY A 301 -12.66 -5.70 -9.76
N GLU A 302 -13.93 -5.73 -10.14
CA GLU A 302 -14.64 -4.63 -10.78
C GLU A 302 -15.57 -3.92 -9.80
N ALA A 303 -15.76 -2.62 -9.99
CA ALA A 303 -16.69 -1.81 -9.21
C ALA A 303 -17.42 -0.80 -10.12
N GLU A 304 -18.59 -0.33 -9.71
CA GLU A 304 -19.26 0.79 -10.40
C GLU A 304 -18.73 2.15 -9.89
N SER A 305 -18.37 2.22 -8.61
CA SER A 305 -17.74 3.39 -8.00
C SER A 305 -16.80 2.99 -6.85
N LEU A 306 -15.80 3.83 -6.63
CA LEU A 306 -14.80 3.72 -5.57
C LEU A 306 -14.82 5.01 -4.77
N GLN A 307 -15.18 4.91 -3.49
CA GLN A 307 -15.19 6.02 -2.55
C GLN A 307 -13.96 5.94 -1.66
N PHE A 308 -13.10 6.95 -1.72
CA PHE A 308 -11.90 7.02 -0.92
C PHE A 308 -12.04 8.03 0.20
N SER A 309 -11.44 7.70 1.34
CA SER A 309 -11.36 8.59 2.50
C SER A 309 -10.04 8.41 3.24
N HIS A 310 -9.54 9.50 3.83
CA HIS A 310 -8.40 9.48 4.74
C HIS A 310 -8.89 9.43 6.19
N HIS A 311 -8.30 8.55 6.99
CA HIS A 311 -8.58 8.41 8.40
C HIS A 311 -7.31 8.66 9.21
N PRO A 312 -7.09 9.89 9.72
CA PRO A 312 -5.88 10.22 10.46
C PRO A 312 -5.84 9.50 11.80
N ASN A 313 -4.63 9.14 12.25
CA ASN A 313 -4.39 8.56 13.58
C ASN A 313 -5.28 7.35 13.90
N ILE A 314 -5.61 6.50 12.93
CA ILE A 314 -6.57 5.41 13.12
C ILE A 314 -5.93 4.10 13.59
N VAL A 315 -4.62 3.92 13.35
CA VAL A 315 -3.89 2.71 13.78
C VAL A 315 -2.60 3.06 14.50
N SER A 316 -2.30 2.33 15.57
CA SER A 316 -1.04 2.40 16.30
C SER A 316 -0.01 1.49 15.64
N ILE A 317 1.15 2.03 15.22
CA ILE A 317 2.21 1.28 14.55
C ILE A 317 3.54 1.35 15.30
N VAL A 318 4.25 0.23 15.34
CA VAL A 318 5.62 0.16 15.82
C VAL A 318 6.57 0.63 14.73
N LEU A 319 7.23 1.77 14.95
CA LEU A 319 8.28 2.26 14.06
C LEU A 319 9.64 1.68 14.52
N PRO A 320 10.47 1.17 13.62
CA PRO A 320 11.77 0.63 14.03
C PRO A 320 12.67 1.73 14.56
N ILE A 321 13.34 1.47 15.69
CA ILE A 321 14.48 2.28 16.11
C ILE A 321 15.70 1.78 15.33
N VAL A 322 15.95 2.37 14.17
CA VAL A 322 17.14 2.06 13.38
C VAL A 322 18.24 3.04 13.79
N PRO A 323 19.38 2.57 14.32
CA PRO A 323 20.54 3.44 14.53
C PRO A 323 20.93 4.07 13.19
N ARG A 324 21.02 5.41 13.16
CA ARG A 324 21.50 6.14 11.98
C ARG A 324 22.97 5.83 11.69
#